data_AF-A0A9D2B7C0-F1
#
_entry.id   AF-A0A9D2B7C0-F1
#
_cell.length_a   1.000
_cell.length_b   1.000
_cell.length_c   1.000
_cell.angle_alpha   90.00
_cell.angle_beta   90.00
_cell.angle_gamma   90.00
#
_symmetry.space_group_name_H-M   'P 1'
#
loop_
_entity.id
_entity.type
_entity.pdbx_description
1 polymer ?
#
loop_
_entity_poly.entity_id
_entity_poly.type
_entity_poly.pdbx_seq_one_letter_code
_entity_poly.pdbx_strand_id
1 'polypeptide(L)'
;MGRICIVVFTWIFSFSLFLPPLKSMYLSNEALSLIETFENVAVQENSDTFSATIVEYKPLKENIYFEDSEFYLLEAIPEEKIYIYRCKNPHIMEGVLLQCGSYLYKLNWPLFRNILRISYGDYDFDQKKELAVANCTAAGNIVSYEDLHIIEFLSNHNIQDFRMSENLFKDSFAEDLRISLLPEKNQITIQMGNFSPVIFSSFPSLPQNLNTANYTLDIGEKRNYILESTSIRGIYSVQILCDGMTFPDQTAFIEANIFYSNGNFSVKPIKIGILEHKN
;
A
#
# COMPACT_ATOMS: atom_id res chain seq x y z
N MET A 1 12.53 -35.90 -32.49
CA MET A 1 12.86 -34.75 -31.61
C MET A 1 12.69 -33.47 -32.43
N GLY A 2 11.51 -32.84 -32.34
CA GLY A 2 11.16 -31.66 -33.12
C GLY A 2 11.64 -30.39 -32.42
N ARG A 3 12.26 -29.49 -33.17
CA ARG A 3 12.67 -28.16 -32.68
C ARG A 3 11.48 -27.22 -32.76
N ILE A 4 11.12 -26.60 -31.63
CA ILE A 4 10.15 -25.50 -31.55
C ILE A 4 10.90 -24.20 -31.85
N CYS A 5 10.42 -23.45 -32.84
CA CYS A 5 10.92 -22.12 -33.19
C CYS A 5 9.97 -21.10 -32.56
N ILE A 6 10.44 -20.31 -31.59
CA ILE A 6 9.68 -19.21 -31.00
C ILE A 6 10.04 -17.94 -31.77
N VAL A 7 9.06 -17.37 -32.46
CA VAL A 7 9.16 -16.06 -33.11
C VAL A 7 8.57 -15.03 -32.15
N VAL A 8 9.40 -14.13 -31.64
CA VAL A 8 8.98 -13.00 -30.82
C VAL A 8 8.77 -11.80 -31.74
N PHE A 9 7.54 -11.29 -31.82
CA PHE A 9 7.23 -10.03 -32.48
C PHE A 9 7.30 -8.90 -31.47
N THR A 10 8.34 -8.07 -31.54
CA THR A 10 8.39 -6.77 -30.85
C THR A 10 7.77 -5.71 -31.74
N TRP A 11 6.62 -5.17 -31.33
CA TRP A 11 6.03 -3.99 -31.93
C TRP A 11 6.72 -2.75 -31.35
N ILE A 12 7.54 -2.07 -32.15
CA ILE A 12 8.09 -0.75 -31.81
C ILE A 12 7.13 0.29 -32.37
N PHE A 13 6.29 0.89 -31.51
CA PHE A 13 5.60 2.12 -31.83
C PHE A 13 6.53 3.30 -31.58
N SER A 14 7.13 3.84 -32.63
CA SER A 14 7.84 5.12 -32.59
C SER A 14 6.84 6.26 -32.64
N PHE A 15 6.49 6.82 -31.48
CA PHE A 15 5.86 8.13 -31.37
C PHE A 15 6.96 9.20 -31.35
N SER A 16 7.20 9.84 -32.49
CA SER A 16 7.96 11.08 -32.56
C SER A 16 7.05 12.25 -32.14
N LEU A 17 6.99 12.52 -30.84
CA LEU A 17 6.40 13.75 -30.30
C LEU A 17 7.48 14.84 -30.24
N PHE A 18 7.20 15.95 -30.90
CA PHE A 18 7.93 17.21 -30.76
C PHE A 18 7.98 17.62 -29.28
N LEU A 19 9.14 17.45 -28.63
CA LEU A 19 9.42 18.13 -27.37
C LEU A 19 9.83 19.57 -27.69
N PRO A 20 9.20 20.59 -27.08
CA PRO A 20 9.74 21.94 -27.12
C PRO A 20 11.10 21.96 -26.41
N PRO A 21 12.00 22.90 -26.75
CA PRO A 21 13.31 22.96 -26.12
C PRO A 21 13.13 23.12 -24.61
N LEU A 22 13.68 22.16 -23.85
CA LEU A 22 13.82 22.25 -22.41
C LEU A 22 14.52 23.57 -22.09
N LYS A 23 13.76 24.54 -21.56
CA LYS A 23 14.35 25.61 -20.76
C LYS A 23 15.09 24.90 -19.64
N SER A 24 16.40 25.05 -19.60
CA SER A 24 17.24 24.64 -18.47
C SER A 24 16.64 25.22 -17.20
N MET A 25 15.96 24.38 -16.44
CA MET A 25 15.38 24.71 -15.16
C MET A 25 16.56 24.78 -14.19
N TYR A 26 16.90 25.99 -13.75
CA TYR A 26 17.93 26.19 -12.73
C TYR A 26 17.39 25.59 -11.44
N LEU A 27 17.86 24.40 -11.09
CA LEU A 27 17.73 23.88 -9.74
C LEU A 27 18.43 24.86 -8.80
N SER A 28 17.83 25.15 -7.64
CA SER A 28 18.57 25.90 -6.62
C SER A 28 19.79 25.06 -6.23
N ASN A 29 20.95 25.70 -6.10
CA ASN A 29 22.20 24.99 -5.75
C ASN A 29 22.06 24.16 -4.46
N GLU A 30 21.16 24.56 -3.55
CA GLU A 30 20.85 23.81 -2.33
C GLU A 30 20.12 22.49 -2.64
N ALA A 31 19.10 22.49 -3.51
CA ALA A 31 18.38 21.27 -3.91
C ALA A 31 19.25 20.28 -4.70
N LEU A 32 20.18 20.78 -5.52
CA LEU A 32 21.16 19.93 -6.22
C LEU A 32 22.17 19.28 -5.25
N SER A 33 22.69 20.05 -4.29
CA SER A 33 23.61 19.51 -3.28
C SER A 33 22.97 18.45 -2.39
N LEU A 34 21.66 18.58 -2.16
CA LEU A 34 20.82 17.59 -1.49
C LEU A 34 20.84 16.26 -2.27
N ILE A 35 20.58 16.30 -3.58
CA ILE A 35 20.44 15.12 -4.45
C ILE A 35 21.77 14.33 -4.58
N GLU A 36 22.90 15.00 -4.79
CA GLU A 36 24.21 14.35 -4.96
C GLU A 36 24.66 13.55 -3.71
N THR A 37 24.11 13.85 -2.53
CA THR A 37 24.44 13.13 -1.29
C THR A 37 23.74 11.76 -1.21
N PHE A 38 22.67 11.52 -1.97
CA PHE A 38 21.86 10.30 -1.88
C PHE A 38 22.41 9.08 -2.65
N GLU A 39 23.34 9.26 -3.60
CA GLU A 39 23.77 8.16 -4.48
C GLU A 39 24.77 7.16 -3.85
N ASN A 40 25.27 7.40 -2.62
CA ASN A 40 26.37 6.61 -2.03
C ASN A 40 25.95 5.61 -0.93
N VAL A 41 24.67 5.26 -0.83
CA VAL A 41 24.18 4.49 0.32
C VAL A 41 23.58 3.14 -0.10
N ALA A 42 24.18 2.06 0.40
CA ALA A 42 23.74 0.68 0.16
C ALA A 42 22.56 0.31 1.08
N VAL A 43 21.49 -0.22 0.49
CA VAL A 43 20.31 -0.74 1.21
C VAL A 43 20.49 -2.24 1.46
N GLN A 44 20.23 -2.69 2.69
CA GLN A 44 20.16 -4.12 3.03
C GLN A 44 18.69 -4.52 3.18
N GLU A 45 18.19 -5.32 2.23
CA GLU A 45 16.81 -5.83 2.26
C GLU A 45 16.74 -7.12 3.09
N ASN A 46 15.93 -7.10 4.14
CA ASN A 46 15.34 -8.31 4.73
C ASN A 46 13.82 -8.22 4.56
N SER A 47 13.16 -9.35 4.30
CA SER A 47 11.77 -9.44 3.79
C SER A 47 10.71 -8.65 4.57
N ASP A 48 10.94 -8.35 5.84
CA ASP A 48 9.91 -7.78 6.74
C ASP A 48 10.36 -6.49 7.45
N THR A 49 11.59 -6.02 7.24
CA THR A 49 12.09 -4.77 7.82
C THR A 49 12.88 -4.00 6.78
N PHE A 50 12.36 -2.83 6.40
CA PHE A 50 13.10 -1.89 5.57
C PHE A 50 13.86 -0.96 6.51
N SER A 51 15.17 -1.20 6.64
CA SER A 51 16.04 -0.18 7.21
C SER A 51 16.23 0.93 6.17
N ALA A 52 15.45 2.00 6.28
CA ALA A 52 15.71 3.21 5.51
C ALA A 52 17.10 3.71 5.92
N THR A 53 18.07 3.62 5.00
CA THR A 53 19.41 4.07 5.30
C THR A 53 19.44 5.59 5.26
N ILE A 54 19.86 6.16 6.38
CA ILE A 54 19.81 7.58 6.65
C ILE A 54 20.82 8.30 5.77
N VAL A 55 20.33 9.23 4.97
CA VAL A 55 21.16 10.35 4.51
C VAL A 55 20.87 11.47 5.50
N GLU A 56 21.71 11.59 6.52
CA GLU A 56 21.53 12.57 7.58
C GLU A 56 21.60 13.96 6.95
N TYR A 57 20.47 14.66 6.94
CA TYR A 57 20.44 16.02 6.44
C TYR A 57 20.63 17.02 7.58
N LYS A 58 21.47 18.03 7.34
CA LYS A 58 21.72 19.11 8.30
C LYS A 58 20.40 19.75 8.72
N PRO A 59 20.25 20.12 10.01
CA PRO A 59 19.05 20.77 10.50
C PRO A 59 18.71 21.98 9.64
N LEU A 60 17.54 21.94 9.01
CA LEU A 60 17.00 23.06 8.27
C LEU A 60 16.66 24.19 9.25
N LYS A 61 17.07 25.42 8.91
CA LYS A 61 16.86 26.58 9.80
C LYS A 61 15.37 26.93 9.94
N GLU A 62 14.53 26.65 8.94
CA GLU A 62 13.09 26.98 8.93
C GLU A 62 12.28 26.01 8.05
N ASN A 63 10.94 26.04 8.18
CA ASN A 63 10.00 25.26 7.35
C ASN A 63 10.19 25.61 5.86
N ILE A 64 10.72 24.69 5.06
CA ILE A 64 10.88 24.91 3.63
C ILE A 64 9.54 24.66 2.95
N TYR A 65 8.89 25.74 2.50
CA TYR A 65 7.87 25.65 1.47
C TYR A 65 8.56 25.55 0.11
N PHE A 66 8.27 24.48 -0.59
CA PHE A 66 8.90 24.06 -1.84
C PHE A 66 8.21 24.64 -3.09
N GLU A 67 7.76 25.89 -3.05
CA GLU A 67 6.88 26.46 -4.10
C GLU A 67 7.48 26.40 -5.53
N ASP A 68 8.82 26.45 -5.67
CA ASP A 68 9.54 26.32 -6.94
C ASP A 68 10.44 25.06 -7.03
N SER A 69 10.23 24.07 -6.17
CA SER A 69 11.14 22.93 -6.08
C SER A 69 10.74 21.75 -6.98
N GLU A 70 11.68 20.84 -7.21
CA GLU A 70 11.43 19.51 -7.79
C GLU A 70 10.55 18.62 -6.91
N PHE A 71 10.20 19.05 -5.70
CA PHE A 71 9.37 18.31 -4.77
C PHE A 71 7.99 18.96 -4.62
N TYR A 72 6.97 18.14 -4.41
CA TYR A 72 5.63 18.60 -4.04
C TYR A 72 5.13 17.84 -2.82
N LEU A 73 4.33 18.51 -1.99
CA LEU A 73 3.75 17.95 -0.78
C LEU A 73 2.68 16.91 -1.13
N LEU A 74 2.79 15.73 -0.53
CA LEU A 74 1.78 14.67 -0.58
C LEU A 74 0.82 14.77 0.61
N GLU A 75 1.37 14.84 1.82
CA GLU A 75 0.61 14.86 3.07
C GLU A 75 1.38 15.61 4.17
N ALA A 76 0.66 16.09 5.19
CA ALA A 76 1.26 16.81 6.31
C ALA A 76 0.46 16.67 7.62
N ILE A 77 1.19 16.72 8.75
CA ILE A 77 0.66 16.97 10.10
C ILE A 77 1.44 18.20 10.63
N PRO A 78 1.03 19.43 10.25
CA PRO A 78 1.82 20.64 10.50
C PRO A 78 2.10 20.92 11.98
N GLU A 79 1.16 20.60 12.87
CA GLU A 79 1.28 20.75 14.32
C GLU A 79 2.39 19.87 14.92
N GLU A 80 2.67 18.73 14.31
CA GLU A 80 3.77 17.82 14.67
C GLU A 80 5.02 18.08 13.81
N LYS A 81 4.96 19.05 12.89
CA LYS A 81 6.02 19.37 11.91
C LYS A 81 6.42 18.16 11.05
N ILE A 82 5.44 17.35 10.66
CA ILE A 82 5.61 16.20 9.78
C ILE A 82 5.10 16.54 8.38
N TYR A 83 5.92 16.30 7.37
CA TYR A 83 5.59 16.56 5.97
C TYR A 83 6.14 15.44 5.09
N ILE A 84 5.35 14.97 4.13
CA ILE A 84 5.79 13.97 3.16
C ILE A 84 5.75 14.58 1.77
N TYR A 85 6.88 14.50 1.05
CA TYR A 85 7.04 15.05 -0.28
C TYR A 85 7.37 13.96 -1.29
N ARG A 86 7.05 14.22 -2.56
CA ARG A 86 7.49 13.42 -3.70
C ARG A 86 8.27 14.27 -4.68
N CYS A 87 9.28 13.70 -5.32
CA CYS A 87 9.93 14.33 -6.46
C CYS A 87 9.01 14.29 -7.70
N LYS A 88 8.90 15.42 -8.40
CA LYS A 88 8.20 15.58 -9.70
C LYS A 88 8.88 14.75 -10.78
N ASN A 89 10.20 14.63 -10.72
CA ASN A 89 10.99 13.83 -11.64
C ASN A 89 11.49 12.55 -10.96
N PRO A 90 10.87 11.38 -11.20
CA PRO A 90 11.27 10.13 -10.56
C PRO A 90 12.69 9.68 -10.93
N HIS A 91 13.27 10.18 -12.03
CA HIS A 91 14.67 9.91 -12.37
C HIS A 91 15.67 10.60 -11.45
N ILE A 92 15.24 11.66 -10.73
CA ILE A 92 16.06 12.35 -9.73
C ILE A 92 16.00 11.61 -8.41
N MET A 93 14.80 11.19 -8.00
CA MET A 93 14.60 10.47 -6.76
C MET A 93 13.34 9.60 -6.84
N GLU A 94 13.55 8.29 -6.74
CA GLU A 94 12.48 7.34 -6.46
C GLU A 94 12.11 7.37 -4.97
N GLY A 95 10.83 7.16 -4.66
CA GLY A 95 10.31 7.16 -3.29
C GLY A 95 9.71 8.48 -2.82
N VAL A 96 9.76 8.70 -1.50
CA VAL A 96 9.31 9.93 -0.83
C VAL A 96 10.38 10.51 0.07
N LEU A 97 10.28 11.81 0.35
CA LEU A 97 10.99 12.46 1.43
C LEU A 97 10.03 12.70 2.60
N LEU A 98 10.37 12.17 3.76
CA LEU A 98 9.72 12.49 5.03
C LEU A 98 10.53 13.56 5.74
N GLN A 99 9.89 14.68 6.06
CA GLN A 99 10.41 15.68 6.96
C GLN A 99 9.75 15.52 8.33
N CYS A 100 10.55 15.49 9.39
CA CYS A 100 10.07 15.52 10.78
C CYS A 100 10.89 16.57 11.55
N GLY A 101 10.26 17.70 11.86
CA GLY A 101 10.97 18.86 12.41
C GLY A 101 12.04 19.36 11.44
N SER A 102 13.30 19.35 11.89
CA SER A 102 14.46 19.79 11.10
C SER A 102 15.15 18.66 10.31
N TYR A 103 14.69 17.41 10.47
CA TYR A 103 15.28 16.23 9.86
C TYR A 103 14.55 15.84 8.58
N LEU A 104 15.29 15.30 7.61
CA LEU A 104 14.78 14.74 6.37
C LEU A 104 15.22 13.29 6.23
N TYR A 105 14.30 12.45 5.77
CA TYR A 105 14.49 11.02 5.56
C TYR A 105 14.01 10.67 4.15
N LYS A 106 14.80 9.88 3.42
CA LYS A 106 14.37 9.29 2.15
C LYS A 106 13.80 7.91 2.43
N LEU A 107 12.58 7.66 1.95
CA LEU A 107 11.88 6.39 2.08
C LEU A 107 11.68 5.82 0.68
N ASN A 108 12.13 4.58 0.47
CA ASN A 108 12.09 3.91 -0.84
C ASN A 108 10.72 3.26 -1.08
N TRP A 109 9.66 4.06 -0.97
CA TRP A 109 8.29 3.58 -1.16
C TRP A 109 7.89 3.63 -2.62
N PRO A 110 7.44 2.52 -3.22
CA PRO A 110 6.84 2.59 -4.55
C PRO A 110 5.55 3.41 -4.43
N LEU A 111 5.45 4.48 -5.23
CA LEU A 111 4.25 5.31 -5.30
C LEU A 111 3.61 5.20 -6.66
N PHE A 112 2.44 4.55 -6.71
CA PHE A 112 1.67 4.45 -7.95
C PHE A 112 0.74 5.63 -8.13
N ARG A 113 0.13 6.11 -7.05
CA ARG A 113 -0.69 7.34 -7.02
C ARG A 113 -0.20 8.29 -5.93
N ASN A 114 -0.52 9.57 -6.07
CA ASN A 114 -0.31 10.57 -5.03
C ASN A 114 -1.35 10.44 -3.90
N ILE A 115 -1.77 9.21 -3.58
CA ILE A 115 -2.74 8.94 -2.52
C ILE A 115 -1.96 8.29 -1.40
N LEU A 116 -1.82 9.07 -0.33
CA LEU A 116 -1.15 8.68 0.90
C LEU A 116 -2.01 9.22 2.04
N ARG A 117 -2.12 8.47 3.13
CA ARG A 117 -2.76 8.96 4.36
C ARG A 117 -1.82 8.72 5.52
N ILE A 118 -1.77 9.68 6.44
CA ILE A 118 -0.91 9.60 7.62
C ILE A 118 -1.69 9.86 8.90
N SER A 119 -1.20 9.29 10.00
CA SER A 119 -1.64 9.59 11.35
C SER A 119 -0.46 9.40 12.31
N TYR A 120 -0.33 10.29 13.28
CA TYR A 120 0.77 10.29 14.25
C TYR A 120 0.23 10.01 15.66
N GLY A 121 0.68 8.92 16.28
CA GLY A 121 0.02 8.32 17.43
C GLY A 121 0.89 7.31 18.14
N ASP A 122 0.55 6.97 19.39
CA ASP A 122 1.22 5.92 20.18
C ASP A 122 0.48 4.59 19.90
N TYR A 123 0.99 3.81 18.95
CA TYR A 123 0.32 2.60 18.45
C TYR A 123 0.73 1.33 19.20
N ASP A 124 1.88 1.32 19.87
CA ASP A 124 2.35 0.20 20.69
C ASP A 124 2.26 0.42 22.21
N PHE A 125 1.76 1.58 22.63
CA PHE A 125 1.54 1.99 24.02
C PHE A 125 2.84 2.17 24.83
N ASP A 126 3.94 2.55 24.17
CA ASP A 126 5.24 2.81 24.81
C ASP A 126 5.46 4.28 25.23
N GLN A 127 4.45 5.14 25.07
CA GLN A 127 4.45 6.59 25.30
C GLN A 127 5.29 7.40 24.31
N LYS A 128 5.83 6.77 23.26
CA LYS A 128 6.33 7.46 22.07
C LYS A 128 5.25 7.43 21.00
N LYS A 129 5.42 8.28 20.00
CA LYS A 129 4.49 8.35 18.88
C LYS A 129 5.22 7.83 17.64
N GLU A 130 4.50 7.06 16.85
CA GLU A 130 4.91 6.55 15.56
C GLU A 130 4.07 7.20 14.47
N LEU A 131 4.63 7.25 13.26
CA LEU A 131 3.91 7.71 12.08
C LEU A 131 3.35 6.49 11.33
N ALA A 132 2.03 6.31 11.39
CA ALA A 132 1.34 5.35 10.54
C ALA A 132 1.11 5.95 9.16
N VAL A 133 1.43 5.19 8.11
CA VAL A 133 1.26 5.59 6.72
C VAL A 133 0.56 4.51 5.92
N ALA A 134 -0.56 4.87 5.28
CA ALA A 134 -1.23 4.05 4.29
C ALA A 134 -0.83 4.55 2.90
N ASN A 135 -0.01 3.76 2.21
CA ASN A 135 0.57 4.09 0.91
C ASN A 135 -0.13 3.32 -0.21
N CYS A 136 -0.70 4.01 -1.20
CA CYS A 136 -1.32 3.38 -2.36
C CYS A 136 -0.27 2.90 -3.38
N THR A 137 -0.01 1.60 -3.41
CA THR A 137 1.06 0.99 -4.22
C THR A 137 0.60 0.40 -5.54
N ALA A 138 -0.70 0.19 -5.72
CA ALA A 138 -1.29 -0.08 -7.02
C ALA A 138 -2.74 0.40 -7.05
N ALA A 139 -3.18 0.84 -8.24
CA ALA A 139 -4.55 1.25 -8.42
C ALA A 139 -5.04 0.96 -9.84
N GLY A 140 -5.72 -0.19 -9.97
CA GLY A 140 -6.52 -0.51 -11.14
C GLY A 140 -7.84 0.27 -11.13
N ASN A 141 -8.62 0.17 -12.21
CA ASN A 141 -9.93 0.84 -12.32
C ASN A 141 -10.94 0.42 -11.23
N ILE A 142 -10.66 -0.63 -10.46
CA ILE A 142 -11.59 -1.25 -9.50
C ILE A 142 -10.92 -1.59 -8.15
N VAL A 143 -9.57 -1.61 -8.08
CA VAL A 143 -8.83 -2.12 -6.91
C VAL A 143 -7.81 -1.09 -6.42
N SER A 144 -7.87 -0.77 -5.12
CA SER A 144 -6.85 0.01 -4.40
C SER A 144 -6.04 -0.96 -3.56
N TYR A 145 -4.74 -1.04 -3.82
CA TYR A 145 -3.78 -1.77 -3.01
C TYR A 145 -3.05 -0.75 -2.16
N GLU A 146 -3.24 -0.86 -0.84
CA GLU A 146 -2.47 -0.08 0.11
C GLU A 146 -1.49 -0.97 0.84
N ASP A 147 -0.30 -0.43 1.08
CA ASP A 147 0.65 -0.93 2.06
C ASP A 147 0.53 -0.08 3.33
N LEU A 148 0.56 -0.75 4.49
CA LEU A 148 0.61 -0.10 5.78
C LEU A 148 2.05 -0.09 6.30
N HIS A 149 2.52 1.09 6.67
CA HIS A 149 3.82 1.34 7.27
C HIS A 149 3.63 1.95 8.66
N ILE A 150 4.51 1.58 9.60
CA ILE A 150 4.68 2.25 10.89
C ILE A 150 6.13 2.70 10.97
N ILE A 151 6.33 4.02 11.12
CA ILE A 151 7.65 4.61 11.27
C ILE A 151 7.89 4.95 12.72
N GLU A 152 8.87 4.28 13.32
CA GLU A 152 9.36 4.60 14.66
C GLU A 152 10.50 5.63 14.59
N PHE A 153 10.47 6.63 15.47
CA PHE A 153 11.53 7.64 15.60
C PHE A 153 12.46 7.29 16.77
N LEU A 154 13.72 7.02 16.48
CA LEU A 154 14.73 6.62 17.45
C LEU A 154 15.49 7.84 18.01
N SER A 155 16.15 7.65 19.16
CA SER A 155 16.79 8.72 19.95
C SER A 155 17.96 9.43 19.25
N ASN A 156 18.54 8.83 18.22
CA ASN A 156 19.66 9.36 17.43
C ASN A 156 19.21 9.97 16.11
N HIS A 157 17.94 10.37 15.99
CA HIS A 157 17.36 10.85 14.72
C HIS A 157 17.42 9.80 13.62
N ASN A 158 17.44 8.52 14.01
CA ASN A 158 17.18 7.43 13.09
C ASN A 158 15.68 7.15 13.04
N ILE A 159 15.26 6.51 11.96
CA ILE A 159 13.92 5.94 11.86
C ILE A 159 14.00 4.45 11.55
N GLN A 160 12.95 3.71 11.92
CA GLN A 160 12.72 2.35 11.45
C GLN A 160 11.36 2.30 10.75
N ASP A 161 11.31 1.69 9.57
CA ASP A 161 10.09 1.51 8.79
C ASP A 161 9.64 0.05 8.85
N PHE A 162 8.56 -0.19 9.59
CA PHE A 162 7.92 -1.48 9.69
C PHE A 162 6.76 -1.54 8.71
N ARG A 163 6.89 -2.42 7.71
CA ARG A 163 5.85 -2.67 6.72
C ARG A 163 5.03 -3.88 7.14
N MET A 164 3.71 -3.75 7.14
CA MET A 164 2.84 -4.89 7.32
C MET A 164 2.94 -5.82 6.11
N SER A 165 3.36 -7.08 6.34
CA SER A 165 3.47 -8.08 5.28
C SER A 165 2.10 -8.39 4.67
N GLU A 166 2.06 -8.59 3.35
CA GLU A 166 0.85 -9.01 2.64
C GLU A 166 0.32 -10.36 3.15
N ASN A 167 1.23 -11.29 3.44
CA ASN A 167 0.87 -12.64 3.86
C ASN A 167 0.29 -12.66 5.28
N LEU A 168 0.71 -11.72 6.15
CA LEU A 168 0.21 -11.65 7.52
C LEU A 168 -1.31 -11.65 7.56
N PHE A 169 -1.94 -10.87 6.68
CA PHE A 169 -3.38 -10.85 6.58
C PHE A 169 -3.91 -12.22 6.16
N LYS A 170 -3.43 -12.79 5.04
CA LYS A 170 -3.94 -14.06 4.51
C LYS A 170 -3.84 -15.15 5.57
N ASP A 171 -2.70 -15.23 6.24
CA ASP A 171 -2.42 -16.21 7.28
C ASP A 171 -3.29 -15.99 8.53
N SER A 172 -3.57 -14.73 8.90
CA SER A 172 -4.42 -14.40 10.06
C SER A 172 -5.88 -14.82 9.92
N PHE A 173 -6.38 -14.97 8.68
CA PHE A 173 -7.79 -15.29 8.42
C PHE A 173 -8.01 -16.64 7.72
N ALA A 174 -6.97 -17.27 7.19
CA ALA A 174 -7.09 -18.48 6.38
C ALA A 174 -7.79 -19.64 7.12
N GLU A 175 -7.54 -19.81 8.42
CA GLU A 175 -8.13 -20.91 9.19
C GLU A 175 -9.62 -20.68 9.53
N ASP A 176 -10.00 -19.41 9.66
CA ASP A 176 -11.34 -18.98 10.08
C ASP A 176 -12.29 -18.77 8.91
N LEU A 177 -11.78 -18.45 7.72
CA LEU A 177 -12.59 -18.18 6.55
C LEU A 177 -13.02 -19.48 5.86
N ARG A 178 -14.33 -19.66 5.69
CA ARG A 178 -14.93 -20.81 5.02
C ARG A 178 -15.90 -20.37 3.95
N ILE A 179 -15.84 -21.04 2.81
CA ILE A 179 -16.84 -20.97 1.76
C ILE A 179 -17.69 -22.23 1.80
N SER A 180 -19.00 -22.07 1.72
CA SER A 180 -19.93 -23.19 1.53
C SER A 180 -20.84 -22.89 0.35
N LEU A 181 -21.08 -23.90 -0.47
CA LEU A 181 -22.04 -23.84 -1.55
C LEU A 181 -23.37 -24.40 -1.06
N LEU A 182 -24.47 -23.75 -1.44
CA LEU A 182 -25.84 -24.20 -1.20
C LEU A 182 -26.52 -24.35 -2.59
N PRO A 183 -26.24 -25.42 -3.33
CA PRO A 183 -26.67 -25.56 -4.72
C PRO A 183 -28.20 -25.56 -4.88
N GLU A 184 -28.92 -26.13 -3.91
CA GLU A 184 -30.38 -26.19 -3.92
C GLU A 184 -31.03 -24.81 -3.81
N LYS A 185 -30.30 -23.81 -3.33
CA LYS A 185 -30.72 -22.41 -3.26
C LYS A 185 -29.99 -21.52 -4.25
N ASN A 186 -29.10 -22.08 -5.07
CA ASN A 186 -28.16 -21.35 -5.92
C ASN A 186 -27.42 -20.24 -5.13
N GLN A 187 -26.92 -20.59 -3.94
CA GLN A 187 -26.31 -19.64 -3.00
C GLN A 187 -24.87 -20.02 -2.68
N ILE A 188 -24.06 -19.00 -2.39
CA ILE A 188 -22.75 -19.16 -1.76
C ILE A 188 -22.80 -18.48 -0.41
N THR A 189 -22.22 -19.11 0.61
CA THR A 189 -22.03 -18.50 1.91
C THR A 189 -20.56 -18.36 2.24
N ILE A 190 -20.16 -17.17 2.69
CA ILE A 190 -18.84 -16.93 3.25
C ILE A 190 -19.00 -16.75 4.76
N GLN A 191 -18.31 -17.57 5.54
CA GLN A 191 -18.31 -17.51 6.99
C GLN A 191 -16.88 -17.24 7.48
N MET A 192 -16.74 -16.43 8.52
CA MET A 192 -15.45 -16.20 9.18
C MET A 192 -15.62 -16.49 10.66
N GLY A 193 -14.96 -17.51 11.19
CA GLY A 193 -15.05 -17.92 12.59
C GLY A 193 -16.50 -17.98 13.09
N ASN A 194 -16.79 -17.22 14.15
CA ASN A 194 -18.11 -17.13 14.79
C ASN A 194 -19.03 -16.04 14.21
N PHE A 195 -18.63 -15.31 13.16
CA PHE A 195 -19.49 -14.31 12.55
C PHE A 195 -20.62 -14.96 11.76
N SER A 196 -21.76 -14.27 11.70
CA SER A 196 -22.89 -14.70 10.85
C SER A 196 -22.43 -14.87 9.41
N PRO A 197 -22.82 -15.96 8.74
CA PRO A 197 -22.45 -16.18 7.36
C PRO A 197 -23.07 -15.10 6.48
N VAL A 198 -22.27 -14.66 5.52
CA VAL A 198 -22.71 -13.75 4.49
C VAL A 198 -23.23 -14.56 3.32
N ILE A 199 -24.48 -14.32 2.92
CA ILE A 199 -25.18 -15.11 1.91
C ILE A 199 -25.26 -14.33 0.61
N PHE A 200 -24.88 -14.99 -0.48
CA PHE A 200 -24.95 -14.46 -1.83
C PHE A 200 -25.96 -15.26 -2.65
N SER A 201 -27.05 -14.60 -3.06
CA SER A 201 -28.19 -15.21 -3.77
C SER A 201 -28.18 -15.01 -5.28
N SER A 202 -27.32 -14.12 -5.79
CA SER A 202 -27.22 -13.84 -7.22
C SER A 202 -25.85 -13.28 -7.55
N PHE A 203 -25.12 -13.98 -8.43
CA PHE A 203 -23.98 -13.40 -9.12
C PHE A 203 -24.30 -13.36 -10.61
N PRO A 204 -24.04 -12.24 -11.30
CA PRO A 204 -24.15 -12.19 -12.76
C PRO A 204 -23.18 -13.16 -13.46
N SER A 205 -22.09 -13.50 -12.75
CA SER A 205 -20.89 -14.17 -13.23
C SER A 205 -20.78 -15.64 -12.82
N LEU A 206 -21.65 -16.14 -11.92
CA LEU A 206 -21.57 -17.53 -11.50
C LEU A 206 -21.99 -18.48 -12.63
N PRO A 207 -21.30 -19.62 -12.80
CA PRO A 207 -21.73 -20.65 -13.73
C PRO A 207 -23.18 -21.06 -13.42
N GLN A 208 -24.00 -21.27 -14.46
CA GLN A 208 -25.36 -21.81 -14.30
C GLN A 208 -25.39 -23.18 -13.58
N ASN A 209 -24.23 -23.83 -13.46
CA ASN A 209 -24.09 -25.13 -12.81
C ASN A 209 -23.00 -25.05 -11.72
N LEU A 210 -23.38 -24.63 -10.50
CA LEU A 210 -22.46 -24.48 -9.38
C LEU A 210 -21.80 -25.80 -8.96
N ASN A 211 -22.43 -26.93 -9.25
CA ASN A 211 -22.01 -28.27 -8.85
C ASN A 211 -20.73 -28.77 -9.53
N THR A 212 -20.24 -28.10 -10.58
CA THR A 212 -19.09 -28.56 -11.37
C THR A 212 -17.91 -27.60 -11.39
N ALA A 213 -18.05 -26.41 -10.79
CA ALA A 213 -16.97 -25.44 -10.76
C ALA A 213 -16.14 -25.60 -9.49
N ASN A 214 -14.81 -25.44 -9.61
CA ASN A 214 -13.96 -25.25 -8.44
C ASN A 214 -14.00 -23.78 -8.04
N TYR A 215 -13.96 -23.54 -6.73
CA TYR A 215 -13.94 -22.21 -6.15
C TYR A 215 -12.75 -22.11 -5.22
N THR A 216 -12.02 -21.00 -5.32
CA THR A 216 -11.01 -20.63 -4.33
C THR A 216 -11.36 -19.28 -3.75
N LEU A 217 -11.22 -19.15 -2.43
CA LEU A 217 -11.24 -17.86 -1.78
C LEU A 217 -9.85 -17.24 -1.90
N ASP A 218 -9.82 -15.99 -2.32
CA ASP A 218 -8.63 -15.14 -2.13
C ASP A 218 -9.04 -13.91 -1.34
N ILE A 219 -8.07 -13.34 -0.64
CA ILE A 219 -8.31 -12.21 0.23
C ILE A 219 -7.18 -11.20 0.10
N GLY A 220 -7.53 -9.93 0.24
CA GLY A 220 -6.53 -8.88 0.42
C GLY A 220 -6.00 -8.27 -0.87
N GLU A 221 -6.60 -8.54 -2.03
CA GLU A 221 -6.32 -7.75 -3.24
C GLU A 221 -6.70 -6.28 -3.04
N LYS A 222 -7.86 -5.99 -2.44
CA LYS A 222 -8.19 -4.61 -2.03
C LYS A 222 -7.95 -4.45 -0.55
N ARG A 223 -7.13 -3.48 -0.20
CA ARG A 223 -6.82 -3.13 1.19
C ARG A 223 -6.99 -1.63 1.34
N ASN A 224 -7.78 -1.22 2.32
CA ASN A 224 -7.89 0.18 2.71
C ASN A 224 -7.66 0.31 4.21
N TYR A 225 -6.85 1.27 4.61
CA TYR A 225 -6.60 1.55 6.02
C TYR A 225 -7.23 2.86 6.48
N ILE A 226 -7.91 2.80 7.62
CA ILE A 226 -8.37 3.96 8.39
C ILE A 226 -7.37 4.14 9.53
N LEU A 227 -6.71 5.28 9.55
CA LEU A 227 -5.68 5.61 10.53
C LEU A 227 -6.24 6.65 11.51
N GLU A 228 -6.17 6.35 12.80
CA GLU A 228 -6.51 7.26 13.90
C GLU A 228 -5.29 7.37 14.83
N SER A 229 -5.27 8.33 15.74
CA SER A 229 -4.10 8.58 16.61
C SER A 229 -3.76 7.46 17.60
N THR A 230 -4.64 6.48 17.76
CA THR A 230 -4.47 5.36 18.71
C THR A 230 -5.00 4.05 18.16
N SER A 231 -5.45 4.03 16.90
CA SER A 231 -6.08 2.84 16.33
C SER A 231 -5.84 2.76 14.83
N ILE A 232 -5.70 1.54 14.33
CA ILE A 232 -5.57 1.27 12.91
C ILE A 232 -6.65 0.26 12.56
N ARG A 233 -7.45 0.58 11.54
CA ARG A 233 -8.47 -0.32 11.01
C ARG A 233 -8.20 -0.66 9.57
N GLY A 234 -8.21 -1.94 9.24
CA GLY A 234 -8.10 -2.43 7.87
C GLY A 234 -9.45 -2.89 7.35
N ILE A 235 -9.73 -2.57 6.09
CA ILE A 235 -10.86 -3.11 5.32
C ILE A 235 -10.28 -3.89 4.13
N TYR A 236 -10.57 -5.17 4.09
CA TYR A 236 -9.98 -6.13 3.16
C TYR A 236 -11.06 -6.76 2.31
N SER A 237 -10.88 -6.79 0.99
CA SER A 237 -11.82 -7.52 0.12
C SER A 237 -11.63 -9.02 0.26
N VAL A 238 -12.74 -9.74 0.31
CA VAL A 238 -12.80 -11.18 0.08
C VAL A 238 -13.36 -11.41 -1.31
N GLN A 239 -12.66 -12.24 -2.07
CA GLN A 239 -12.94 -12.53 -3.45
C GLN A 239 -13.18 -14.01 -3.64
N ILE A 240 -14.10 -14.33 -4.53
CA ILE A 240 -14.32 -15.69 -4.99
C ILE A 240 -13.75 -15.78 -6.41
N LEU A 241 -12.79 -16.67 -6.59
CA LEU A 241 -12.30 -17.06 -7.90
C LEU A 241 -13.03 -18.34 -8.31
N CYS A 242 -13.66 -18.30 -9.47
CA CYS A 242 -14.30 -19.46 -10.07
C CYS A 242 -13.52 -19.85 -11.34
N ASP A 243 -13.38 -21.15 -11.59
CA ASP A 243 -12.78 -21.63 -12.84
C ASP A 243 -13.50 -21.02 -14.06
N GLY A 244 -12.71 -20.43 -14.97
CA GLY A 244 -13.20 -19.80 -16.19
C GLY A 244 -13.59 -18.32 -16.06
N MET A 245 -13.50 -17.71 -14.87
CA MET A 245 -13.65 -16.26 -14.71
C MET A 245 -12.35 -15.51 -15.03
N THR A 246 -12.46 -14.40 -15.75
CA THR A 246 -11.30 -13.56 -16.12
C THR A 246 -10.87 -12.63 -14.99
N PHE A 247 -11.78 -12.27 -14.09
CA PHE A 247 -11.52 -11.40 -12.95
C PHE A 247 -12.24 -11.94 -11.71
N PRO A 248 -11.62 -11.86 -10.52
CA PRO A 248 -12.29 -12.18 -9.27
C PRO A 248 -13.47 -11.24 -9.03
N ASP A 249 -14.57 -11.77 -8.50
CA ASP A 249 -15.72 -10.95 -8.08
C ASP A 249 -15.52 -10.47 -6.64
N GLN A 250 -15.50 -9.16 -6.44
CA GLN A 250 -15.38 -8.56 -5.11
C GLN A 250 -16.69 -8.70 -4.36
N THR A 251 -16.74 -9.76 -3.57
CA THR A 251 -17.99 -10.32 -3.08
C THR A 251 -18.28 -9.85 -1.66
N ALA A 252 -17.27 -9.88 -0.80
CA ALA A 252 -17.38 -9.53 0.60
C ALA A 252 -16.22 -8.65 1.05
N PHE A 253 -16.31 -8.16 2.27
CA PHE A 253 -15.19 -7.52 2.94
C PHE A 253 -15.06 -8.00 4.38
N ILE A 254 -13.83 -8.00 4.88
CA ILE A 254 -13.49 -8.17 6.29
C ILE A 254 -13.04 -6.82 6.81
N GLU A 255 -13.69 -6.33 7.85
CA GLU A 255 -13.17 -5.19 8.63
C GLU A 255 -12.45 -5.76 9.86
N ALA A 256 -11.25 -5.26 10.13
CA ALA A 256 -10.41 -5.76 11.21
C ALA A 256 -9.64 -4.64 11.90
N ASN A 257 -9.39 -4.81 13.19
CA ASN A 257 -8.43 -3.99 13.93
C ASN A 257 -7.02 -4.51 13.64
N ILE A 258 -6.08 -3.60 13.45
CA ILE A 258 -4.67 -3.91 13.30
C ILE A 258 -3.98 -3.38 14.55
N PHE A 259 -3.20 -4.26 15.18
CA PHE A 259 -2.39 -3.93 16.34
C PHE A 259 -0.93 -3.95 15.95
N TYR A 260 -0.18 -3.00 16.47
CA TYR A 260 1.25 -2.87 16.30
C TYR A 260 1.92 -2.97 17.67
N SER A 261 3.01 -3.72 17.77
CA SER A 261 3.83 -3.73 18.97
C SER A 261 5.24 -4.22 18.68
N ASN A 262 6.26 -3.43 19.06
CA ASN A 262 7.67 -3.80 18.94
C ASN A 262 8.02 -4.29 17.52
N GLY A 263 7.66 -3.54 16.48
CA GLY A 263 7.94 -3.90 15.08
C GLY A 263 7.07 -5.02 14.51
N ASN A 264 6.13 -5.57 15.27
CA ASN A 264 5.27 -6.67 14.83
C ASN A 264 3.82 -6.22 14.65
N PHE A 265 3.17 -6.75 13.63
CA PHE A 265 1.75 -6.52 13.36
C PHE A 265 0.94 -7.76 13.75
N SER A 266 -0.28 -7.53 14.22
CA SER A 266 -1.30 -8.57 14.33
C SER A 266 -2.66 -8.01 13.93
N VAL A 267 -3.57 -8.89 13.52
CA VAL A 267 -4.87 -8.48 12.99
C VAL A 267 -5.98 -9.24 13.71
N LYS A 268 -7.08 -8.55 14.05
CA LYS A 268 -8.26 -9.15 14.67
C LYS A 268 -9.53 -8.76 13.92
N PRO A 269 -10.33 -9.73 13.44
CA PRO A 269 -11.55 -9.41 12.72
C PRO A 269 -12.57 -8.73 13.63
N ILE A 270 -13.30 -7.77 13.07
CA ILE A 270 -14.43 -7.08 13.70
C ILE A 270 -15.74 -7.58 13.09
N LYS A 271 -15.80 -7.67 11.76
CA LYS A 271 -16.97 -8.18 11.04
C LYS A 271 -16.61 -8.63 9.63
N ILE A 272 -17.51 -9.42 9.05
CA ILE A 272 -17.57 -9.70 7.61
C ILE A 272 -18.88 -9.11 7.06
N GLY A 273 -18.83 -8.56 5.85
CA GLY A 273 -19.99 -7.93 5.20
C GLY A 273 -19.98 -8.10 3.68
N ILE A 274 -21.07 -7.66 3.04
CA ILE A 274 -21.24 -7.65 1.58
C ILE A 274 -20.80 -6.29 1.03
N LEU A 275 -20.11 -6.29 -0.11
CA LEU A 275 -19.94 -5.08 -0.90
C LEU A 275 -21.21 -4.87 -1.74
N GLU A 276 -21.98 -3.83 -1.44
CA GLU A 276 -23.13 -3.47 -2.28
C GLU A 276 -22.63 -2.98 -3.64
N HIS A 277 -22.92 -3.74 -4.71
CA HIS A 277 -22.76 -3.24 -6.07
C HIS A 277 -23.84 -2.19 -6.31
N LYS A 278 -23.44 -0.91 -6.30
CA LYS A 278 -24.29 0.14 -6.87
C LYS A 278 -24.32 -0.08 -8.39
N ASN A 279 -25.43 -0.63 -8.87
CA ASN A 279 -25.76 -0.68 -10.30
C ASN A 279 -25.90 0.72 -10.89
#